data_AF-A0AAW2WY85-F1
#
_entry.id   AF-A0AAW2WY85-F1
#
_cell.length_a   1.000
_cell.length_b   1.000
_cell.length_c   1.000
_cell.angle_alpha   90.00
_cell.angle_beta   90.00
_cell.angle_gamma   90.00
#
_symmetry.space_group_name_H-M   'P 1'
#
loop_
_entity.id
_entity.type
_entity.pdbx_description
1 polymer ?
#
loop_
_entity_poly.entity_id
_entity_poly.type
_entity_poly.pdbx_seq_one_letter_code
_entity_poly.pdbx_strand_id
1 'polypeptide(L)'
;MKRYLKGGQKRFAKEVIEAIDEKKRSITFKVVEGGVLEMYTSFKFIFSIDDESNGQDNSVVTWTIDYEKKSESVPAPHALMDLGVAVTKEIARHYSLVPN
;
A
#
# COMPACT_ATOMS: atom_id res chain seq x y z
N MET A 1 6.33 9.54 8.94
CA MET A 1 6.85 8.25 9.47
C MET A 1 5.65 7.38 9.80
N LYS A 2 5.47 6.23 9.12
CA LYS A 2 4.39 5.28 9.39
C LYS A 2 4.94 4.09 10.18
N ARG A 3 4.23 3.66 11.22
CA ARG A 3 4.59 2.49 12.06
C ARG A 3 3.63 1.36 11.74
N TYR A 4 4.15 0.13 11.59
CA TYR A 4 3.36 -1.07 11.37
C TYR A 4 3.95 -2.26 12.13
N LEU A 5 3.13 -3.28 12.39
CA LEU A 5 3.57 -4.51 13.06
C LEU A 5 3.82 -5.60 12.02
N LYS A 6 5.00 -6.22 12.06
CA LYS A 6 5.32 -7.44 11.30
C LYS A 6 5.77 -8.50 12.28
N GLY A 7 4.98 -9.57 12.47
CA GLY A 7 5.29 -10.63 13.43
C GLY A 7 5.43 -10.15 14.88
N GLY A 8 4.64 -9.17 15.31
CA GLY A 8 4.69 -8.60 16.66
C GLY A 8 5.79 -7.54 16.90
N GLN A 9 6.76 -7.40 15.99
CA GLN A 9 7.77 -6.34 16.09
C GLN A 9 7.30 -5.05 15.42
N LYS A 10 7.48 -3.92 16.11
CA LYS A 10 7.27 -2.57 15.56
C LYS A 10 8.32 -2.30 14.49
N ARG A 11 7.88 -2.12 13.25
CA ARG A 11 8.69 -1.60 12.15
C ARG A 11 8.17 -0.23 11.73
N PHE A 12 9.03 0.54 11.09
CA PHE A 12 8.66 1.83 10.51
C PHE A 12 9.07 1.89 9.05
N ALA A 13 8.32 2.67 8.28
CA ALA A 13 8.66 3.11 6.94
C ALA A 13 8.47 4.62 6.85
N LYS A 14 9.43 5.28 6.20
CA LYS A 14 9.32 6.67 5.78
C LYS A 14 9.12 6.64 4.27
N GLU A 15 8.03 7.27 3.86
CA GLU A 15 7.59 7.30 2.48
C GLU A 15 7.57 8.75 2.01
N VAL A 16 7.86 8.95 0.73
CA VAL A 16 7.58 10.20 0.01
C VAL A 16 6.60 9.90 -1.12
N ILE A 17 5.78 10.87 -1.50
CA ILE A 17 5.00 10.79 -2.73
C ILE A 17 5.99 10.91 -3.89
N GLU A 18 6.11 9.86 -4.69
CA GLU A 18 6.94 9.84 -5.89
C GLU A 18 6.16 10.32 -7.11
N ALA A 19 4.89 9.94 -7.22
CA ALA A 19 4.03 10.34 -8.33
C ALA A 19 2.55 10.40 -7.92
N ILE A 20 1.80 11.25 -8.60
CA ILE A 20 0.33 11.31 -8.57
C ILE A 20 -0.13 11.31 -10.03
N ASP A 21 -0.98 10.36 -10.39
CA ASP A 21 -1.63 10.27 -11.70
C ASP A 21 -3.13 10.44 -11.49
N GLU A 22 -3.64 11.65 -11.69
CA GLU A 22 -5.06 11.97 -11.51
C GLU A 22 -5.96 11.22 -12.50
N LYS A 23 -5.48 10.99 -13.73
CA LYS A 23 -6.24 10.30 -14.77
C LYS A 23 -6.48 8.85 -14.42
N LYS A 24 -5.47 8.20 -13.83
CA LYS A 24 -5.57 6.82 -13.33
C LYS A 24 -6.00 6.75 -11.87
N ARG A 25 -6.31 7.89 -11.25
CA ARG A 25 -6.62 8.02 -9.81
C ARG A 25 -5.64 7.22 -8.95
N SER A 26 -4.35 7.41 -9.23
CA SER A 26 -3.27 6.61 -8.68
C SER A 26 -2.24 7.47 -7.96
N ILE A 27 -1.68 6.95 -6.87
CA ILE A 27 -0.56 7.56 -6.16
C ILE A 27 0.52 6.51 -5.93
N THR A 28 1.76 6.89 -6.18
CA THR A 28 2.96 6.09 -5.92
C THR A 28 3.71 6.67 -4.72
N PHE A 29 3.89 5.85 -3.69
CA PHE A 29 4.76 6.14 -2.56
C PHE A 29 6.08 5.39 -2.69
N LYS A 30 7.20 6.10 -2.59
CA LYS A 30 8.52 5.49 -2.50
C LYS A 30 8.97 5.44 -1.05
N VAL A 31 9.41 4.27 -0.60
CA VAL A 31 10.04 4.13 0.71
C VAL A 31 11.47 4.65 0.63
N VAL A 32 11.80 5.63 1.47
CA VAL A 32 13.14 6.27 1.52
C VAL A 32 13.92 5.91 2.79
N GLU A 33 13.24 5.37 3.80
CA GLU A 33 13.86 4.97 5.07
C GLU A 33 13.00 3.91 5.77
N GLY A 34 13.63 3.06 6.58
CA GLY A 34 12.96 2.14 7.48
C GLY A 34 13.20 0.66 7.20
N GLY A 35 12.66 -0.19 8.07
CA GLY A 35 13.03 -1.61 8.16
C GLY A 35 12.62 -2.47 6.95
N VAL A 36 11.86 -1.94 6.00
CA VAL A 36 11.61 -2.59 4.70
C VAL A 36 12.87 -2.56 3.83
N LEU A 37 13.62 -1.46 3.85
CA LEU A 37 14.83 -1.29 3.05
C LEU A 37 16.02 -2.11 3.59
N GLU A 38 15.86 -2.81 4.71
CA GLU A 38 16.83 -3.82 5.15
C GLU A 38 16.83 -5.04 4.22
N MET A 39 15.65 -5.43 3.71
CA MET A 39 15.44 -6.62 2.87
C MET A 39 15.36 -6.29 1.37
N TYR A 40 14.87 -5.10 1.04
CA TYR A 40 14.65 -4.68 -0.36
C TYR A 40 15.54 -3.48 -0.70
N THR A 41 16.16 -3.48 -1.88
CA THR A 41 16.99 -2.37 -2.39
C THR A 41 16.09 -1.17 -2.72
N SER A 42 14.96 -1.44 -3.36
CA SER A 42 13.93 -0.47 -3.67
C SER A 42 12.56 -1.02 -3.29
N PHE A 43 11.67 -0.13 -2.85
CA PHE A 43 10.34 -0.51 -2.44
C PHE A 43 9.38 0.66 -2.68
N LYS A 44 8.30 0.39 -3.41
CA LYS A 44 7.23 1.34 -3.68
C LYS A 44 5.87 0.72 -3.40
N PHE A 45 4.97 1.53 -2.88
CA PHE A 45 3.56 1.20 -2.74
C PHE A 45 2.78 2.07 -3.72
N ILE A 46 2.02 1.44 -4.60
CA ILE A 46 1.15 2.11 -5.54
C ILE A 46 -0.27 1.72 -5.16
N PHE A 47 -1.15 2.71 -5.06
CA PHE A 47 -2.57 2.45 -4.99
C PHE A 47 -3.27 3.15 -6.15
N SER A 48 -4.21 2.48 -6.80
CA SER A 48 -5.09 3.04 -7.82
C SER A 48 -6.55 2.74 -7.49
N ILE A 49 -7.43 3.59 -7.99
CA ILE A 49 -8.87 3.45 -7.80
C ILE A 49 -9.54 3.45 -9.17
N ASP A 50 -10.18 2.34 -9.49
CA ASP A 50 -10.98 2.19 -10.70
C ASP A 50 -12.47 2.17 -10.30
N ASP A 51 -13.29 2.98 -10.97
CA ASP A 51 -14.74 2.87 -10.83
C ASP A 51 -15.22 1.79 -11.81
N GLU A 52 -15.89 0.76 -11.33
CA GLU A 52 -16.60 -0.13 -12.25
C GLU A 52 -17.75 0.66 -12.89
N SER A 53 -17.65 0.89 -14.20
CA SER A 53 -18.61 1.66 -15.01
C SER A 53 -19.98 0.98 -15.19
N ASN A 54 -20.38 0.09 -14.28
CA ASN A 54 -21.55 -0.78 -14.43
C ASN A 54 -22.72 -0.40 -13.51
N GLY A 55 -22.76 0.84 -12.99
CA GLY A 55 -23.93 1.39 -12.31
C GLY A 55 -24.15 0.90 -10.88
N GLN A 56 -23.15 0.28 -10.26
CA GLN A 56 -23.12 -0.03 -8.83
C GLN A 56 -22.02 0.83 -8.20
N ASP A 57 -22.28 1.47 -7.06
CA ASP A 57 -21.31 2.28 -6.28
C ASP A 57 -20.17 1.41 -5.70
N ASN A 58 -19.40 0.77 -6.57
CA ASN A 58 -18.30 -0.13 -6.23
C ASN A 58 -17.02 0.37 -6.89
N SER A 59 -16.29 1.24 -6.18
CA SER A 59 -14.90 1.53 -6.54
C SER A 59 -14.00 0.35 -6.14
N VAL A 60 -13.13 -0.08 -7.04
CA VAL A 60 -12.11 -1.10 -6.78
C VAL A 60 -10.81 -0.40 -6.44
N VAL A 61 -10.23 -0.74 -5.29
CA VAL A 61 -8.88 -0.29 -4.90
C VAL A 61 -7.88 -1.38 -5.23
N THR A 62 -6.94 -1.07 -6.11
CA THR A 62 -5.82 -1.96 -6.44
C THR A 62 -4.57 -1.50 -5.73
N TRP A 63 -3.97 -2.40 -4.95
CA TRP A 63 -2.64 -2.21 -4.36
C TRP A 63 -1.61 -2.93 -5.20
N THR A 64 -0.53 -2.22 -5.55
CA THR A 64 0.64 -2.78 -6.22
C THR A 64 1.89 -2.48 -5.39
N ILE A 65 2.76 -3.48 -5.26
CA ILE A 65 4.05 -3.33 -4.60
C ILE A 65 5.14 -3.59 -5.62
N ASP A 66 5.86 -2.52 -5.99
CA ASP A 66 7.05 -2.62 -6.83
C ASP A 66 8.27 -2.70 -5.92
N TYR A 67 9.05 -3.78 -6.05
CA TYR A 67 10.17 -4.02 -5.16
C TYR A 67 11.33 -4.70 -5.88
N GLU A 68 12.53 -4.47 -5.33
CA GLU A 68 13.75 -5.15 -5.72
C GLU A 68 14.36 -5.81 -4.49
N LYS A 69 14.56 -7.13 -4.54
CA LYS A 69 15.16 -7.88 -3.44
C LYS A 69 16.65 -7.61 -3.38
N LYS A 70 17.22 -7.55 -2.17
CA LYS A 70 18.69 -7.50 -2.00
C LYS A 70 19.38 -8.84 -2.29
N SER A 71 18.66 -9.95 -2.16
CA SER A 71 19.12 -11.29 -2.48
C SER A 71 17.94 -12.20 -2.80
N GLU A 72 18.17 -13.31 -3.50
CA GLU A 72 17.11 -14.26 -3.87
C GLU A 72 16.40 -14.88 -2.66
N SER A 73 17.10 -15.00 -1.53
CA SER A 73 16.58 -15.53 -0.27
C SER A 73 15.54 -14.64 0.41
N VAL A 74 15.44 -13.36 0.02
CA VAL A 74 14.44 -12.46 0.58
C VAL A 74 13.03 -12.88 0.08
N PRO A 75 12.05 -13.06 0.98
CA PRO A 75 10.71 -13.43 0.56
C PRO A 75 10.00 -12.29 -0.19
N ALA A 76 9.01 -12.63 -1.01
CA ALA A 76 8.10 -11.63 -1.57
C ALA A 76 7.27 -10.96 -0.45
N PRO A 77 6.90 -9.68 -0.59
CA PRO A 77 6.29 -8.87 0.47
C PRO A 77 4.79 -9.16 0.71
N HIS A 78 4.34 -10.42 0.64
CA HIS A 78 2.92 -10.80 0.78
C HIS A 78 2.27 -10.27 2.07
N ALA A 79 2.98 -10.33 3.21
CA ALA A 79 2.47 -9.78 4.47
C ALA A 79 2.17 -8.27 4.42
N LEU A 80 2.87 -7.51 3.56
CA LEU A 80 2.58 -6.09 3.34
C LEU A 80 1.41 -5.89 2.38
N MET A 81 1.20 -6.82 1.44
CA MET A 81 -0.01 -6.85 0.61
C MET A 81 -1.26 -7.07 1.46
N ASP A 82 -1.21 -8.03 2.40
CA ASP A 82 -2.31 -8.29 3.33
C ASP A 82 -2.63 -7.08 4.20
N LEU A 83 -1.60 -6.32 4.61
CA LEU A 83 -1.77 -5.06 5.33
C LEU A 83 -2.52 -4.02 4.48
N GLY A 84 -2.20 -3.89 3.18
CA GLY A 84 -2.90 -2.99 2.26
C GLY A 84 -4.39 -3.34 2.13
N VAL A 85 -4.71 -4.63 2.01
CA VAL A 85 -6.10 -5.13 2.00
C VAL A 85 -6.81 -4.81 3.32
N ALA A 86 -6.16 -5.06 4.46
CA ALA A 86 -6.75 -4.79 5.77
C ALA A 86 -7.04 -3.29 5.99
N VAL A 87 -6.11 -2.42 5.61
CA VAL A 87 -6.28 -0.95 5.69
C VAL A 87 -7.45 -0.50 4.82
N THR A 88 -7.55 -1.02 3.59
CA THR A 88 -8.65 -0.68 2.67
C THR A 88 -10.01 -1.07 3.25
N LYS A 89 -10.11 -2.26 3.85
CA LYS A 89 -11.35 -2.72 4.51
C LYS A 89 -11.74 -1.85 5.69
N GLU A 90 -10.78 -1.44 6.53
CA GLU A 90 -11.08 -0.56 7.67
C GLU A 90 -11.50 0.84 7.22
N ILE A 91 -10.90 1.38 6.16
CA ILE A 91 -11.31 2.65 5.56
C ILE A 91 -12.75 2.53 5.02
N ALA A 92 -13.04 1.49 4.23
CA ALA A 92 -14.38 1.25 3.70
C ALA A 92 -15.42 1.11 4.84
N ARG A 93 -15.09 0.38 5.91
CA ARG A 93 -15.94 0.24 7.09
C ARG A 93 -16.18 1.57 7.81
N HIS A 94 -15.17 2.43 7.89
CA HIS A 94 -15.33 3.75 8.50
C HIS A 94 -16.33 4.62 7.72
N TYR A 95 -16.17 4.70 6.39
CA TYR A 95 -17.04 5.51 5.53
C TYR A 95 -18.44 4.90 5.30
N SER A 96 -18.64 3.60 5.53
CA SER A 96 -19.99 3.00 5.49
C SER A 96 -20.80 3.20 6.77
N LEU A 97 -20.13 3.44 7.91
CA LEU A 97 -20.76 3.59 9.23
C LEU A 97 -20.96 5.05 9.64
N VAL A 98 -20.26 5.99 9.01
CA VAL A 98 -20.39 7.42 9.28
C VAL A 98 -21.00 8.09 8.05
N PRO A 99 -22.30 8.43 8.06
CA PRO A 99 -22.88 9.22 6.98
C PRO A 99 -22.25 10.62 6.99
N ASN A 100 -21.84 11.09 5.81
CA ASN A 100 -21.36 12.44 5.57
C ASN A 100 -22.47 13.48 5.72
#